data_AF-A0A535ICA2-F1
#
_entry.id   AF-A0A535ICA2-F1
#
_cell.length_a   1.000
_cell.length_b   1.000
_cell.length_c   1.000
_cell.angle_alpha   90.00
_cell.angle_beta   90.00
_cell.angle_gamma   90.00
#
_symmetry.space_group_name_H-M   'P 1'
#
loop_
_entity.id
_entity.type
_entity.pdbx_description
1 polymer ?
#
loop_
_entity_poly.entity_id
_entity_poly.type
_entity_poly.pdbx_seq_one_letter_code
_entity_poly.pdbx_strand_id
1 'polypeptide(L)'
;MPERFVDRTLRAFSDDIASDAPVPGGGSASAFAGAMGAALAAMVARIASKKSNDEALRDYIAEMDNLRADFLRLVDDDSAAYAGVAEAMKLPRNTDA
;
A
#
# COMPACT_ATOMS: atom_id res chain seq x y z
N MET A 1 1.71 -3.17 18.70
CA MET A 1 0.90 -2.78 17.53
C MET A 1 0.59 -4.04 16.75
N PRO A 2 -0.60 -4.17 16.13
CA PRO A 2 -0.84 -5.29 15.22
C PRO A 2 0.24 -5.31 14.12
N GLU A 3 0.56 -6.51 13.65
CA GLU A 3 1.52 -6.73 12.57
C GLU A 3 1.04 -6.05 11.28
N ARG A 4 1.93 -5.33 10.57
CA ARG A 4 1.58 -4.62 9.33
C ARG A 4 1.46 -5.60 8.16
N PHE A 5 0.55 -5.32 7.25
CA PHE A 5 0.36 -6.14 6.05
C PHE A 5 1.60 -6.12 5.14
N VAL A 6 2.31 -4.99 5.07
CA VAL A 6 3.53 -4.86 4.26
C VAL A 6 4.71 -5.70 4.76
N ASP A 7 4.67 -6.16 6.01
CA ASP A 7 5.70 -7.02 6.59
C ASP A 7 5.39 -8.52 6.38
N ARG A 8 4.20 -8.86 5.87
CA ARG A 8 3.81 -10.24 5.57
C ARG A 8 4.47 -10.75 4.30
N THR A 9 4.57 -12.08 4.19
CA THR A 9 4.95 -12.69 2.91
C THR A 9 3.87 -12.43 1.86
N LEU A 10 4.25 -12.40 0.58
CA LEU A 10 3.30 -12.26 -0.53
C LEU A 10 2.20 -13.32 -0.50
N ARG A 11 2.53 -14.54 -0.09
CA ARG A 11 1.55 -15.63 0.07
C ARG A 11 0.55 -15.30 1.17
N ALA A 12 1.04 -14.93 2.35
CA ALA A 12 0.18 -14.61 3.48
C ALA A 12 -0.74 -13.42 3.17
N PHE A 13 -0.22 -12.34 2.58
CA PHE A 13 -1.03 -11.20 2.17
C PHE A 13 -2.09 -11.57 1.12
N SER A 14 -1.73 -12.44 0.16
CA SER A 14 -2.68 -12.97 -0.82
C SER A 14 -3.76 -13.85 -0.18
N ASP A 15 -3.40 -14.67 0.81
CA ASP A 15 -4.34 -15.50 1.55
C ASP A 15 -5.30 -14.62 2.39
N ASP A 16 -4.79 -13.53 2.99
CA ASP A 16 -5.61 -12.56 3.72
C ASP A 16 -6.64 -11.87 2.81
N ILE A 17 -6.22 -11.41 1.63
CA ILE A 17 -7.12 -10.79 0.64
C ILE A 17 -8.23 -11.76 0.19
N ALA A 18 -7.91 -13.05 0.09
CA ALA A 18 -8.86 -14.09 -0.35
C ALA A 18 -9.75 -14.62 0.79
N SER A 19 -9.54 -14.16 2.02
CA SER A 19 -10.30 -14.62 3.19
C SER A 19 -11.69 -13.98 3.28
N ASP A 20 -12.48 -14.39 4.27
CA ASP A 20 -13.75 -13.77 4.66
C ASP A 20 -13.58 -12.60 5.65
N ALA A 21 -12.33 -12.22 5.95
CA ALA A 21 -12.04 -11.08 6.81
C ALA A 21 -12.37 -9.74 6.12
N PRO A 22 -12.81 -8.72 6.88
CA PRO A 22 -13.15 -7.42 6.32
C PRO A 22 -11.95 -6.62 5.80
N VAL A 23 -10.74 -6.91 6.31
CA VAL A 23 -9.48 -6.29 5.91
C VAL A 23 -8.37 -7.35 5.90
N PRO A 24 -7.39 -7.30 4.98
CA PRO A 24 -7.17 -6.26 3.96
C PRO A 24 -8.12 -6.41 2.77
N GLY A 25 -8.46 -5.28 2.14
CA GLY A 25 -9.44 -5.23 1.05
C GLY A 25 -8.87 -4.79 -0.30
N GLY A 26 -9.77 -4.46 -1.24
CA GLY A 26 -9.40 -4.00 -2.58
C GLY A 26 -8.57 -2.72 -2.61
N GLY A 27 -8.76 -1.80 -1.64
CA GLY A 27 -7.94 -0.59 -1.50
C GLY A 27 -6.50 -0.94 -1.16
N SER A 28 -6.29 -1.78 -0.15
CA SER A 28 -4.99 -2.30 0.28
C SER A 28 -4.29 -3.05 -0.87
N ALA A 29 -5.01 -3.88 -1.61
CA ALA A 29 -4.48 -4.58 -2.80
C ALA A 29 -4.08 -3.61 -3.92
N SER A 30 -4.89 -2.57 -4.17
CA SER A 30 -4.60 -1.55 -5.18
C SER A 30 -3.40 -0.70 -4.82
N ALA A 31 -3.26 -0.34 -3.54
CA ALA A 31 -2.09 0.33 -3.01
C ALA A 31 -0.83 -0.51 -3.23
N PHE A 32 -0.87 -1.81 -2.92
CA PHE A 32 0.26 -2.71 -3.16
C PHE A 32 0.60 -2.83 -4.65
N ALA A 33 -0.40 -2.89 -5.54
CA ALA A 33 -0.18 -2.83 -6.99
C ALA A 33 0.52 -1.53 -7.43
N GLY A 34 0.14 -0.38 -6.86
CA GLY A 34 0.82 0.90 -7.05
C GLY A 34 2.29 0.87 -6.60
N ALA A 35 2.56 0.29 -5.43
CA ALA A 35 3.93 0.12 -4.93
C ALA A 35 4.79 -0.74 -5.88
N MET A 36 4.23 -1.81 -6.45
CA MET A 36 4.91 -2.63 -7.46
C MET A 36 5.19 -1.84 -8.75
N GLY A 37 4.22 -1.05 -9.23
CA GLY A 37 4.41 -0.18 -10.39
C GLY A 37 5.53 0.83 -10.20
N ALA A 38 5.52 1.55 -9.06
CA ALA A 38 6.56 2.51 -8.71
C ALA A 38 7.94 1.85 -8.56
N ALA A 39 8.01 0.66 -7.95
CA ALA A 39 9.24 -0.12 -7.83
C ALA A 39 9.85 -0.48 -9.20
N LEU A 40 9.01 -0.93 -10.14
CA LEU A 40 9.43 -1.29 -11.49
C LEU A 40 9.90 -0.06 -12.28
N ALA A 41 9.18 1.07 -12.18
CA ALA A 41 9.57 2.33 -12.79
C ALA A 41 10.93 2.82 -12.27
N ALA A 42 11.13 2.83 -10.95
CA ALA A 42 12.41 3.17 -10.32
C ALA A 42 13.53 2.23 -10.79
N MET A 43 13.27 0.91 -10.89
CA MET A 43 14.25 -0.07 -11.37
C MET A 43 14.72 0.24 -12.79
N VAL A 44 13.80 0.49 -13.72
CA VAL A 44 14.13 0.82 -15.11
C VAL A 44 14.94 2.12 -15.18
N ALA A 45 14.54 3.15 -14.43
CA ALA A 45 15.28 4.41 -14.37
C ALA A 45 16.70 4.24 -13.81
N ARG A 46 16.89 3.43 -12.76
CA ARG A 46 18.22 3.07 -12.22
C ARG A 46 19.08 2.29 -13.21
N ILE A 47 18.48 1.47 -14.08
CA ILE A 47 19.22 0.78 -15.15
C ILE A 47 19.67 1.79 -16.21
N ALA A 48 18.79 2.72 -16.60
CA ALA A 48 19.09 3.77 -17.56
C ALA A 48 20.20 4.71 -17.04
N SER A 49 20.15 5.10 -15.77
CA SER A 49 21.11 6.04 -15.16
C SER A 49 22.54 5.47 -15.04
N LYS A 50 22.74 4.17 -15.25
CA LYS A 50 24.10 3.59 -15.37
C LYS A 50 24.78 3.96 -16.69
N LYS A 51 24.00 4.33 -17.71
CA LYS A 51 24.48 4.65 -19.06
C LYS A 51 24.50 6.15 -19.34
N SER A 52 23.71 6.95 -18.62
CA SER A 52 23.70 8.41 -18.68
C SER A 52 23.73 9.00 -17.28
N ASN A 53 24.52 10.06 -17.08
CA ASN A 53 24.51 10.83 -15.83
C ASN A 53 23.46 11.95 -15.89
N ASP A 54 22.25 11.60 -16.30
CA ASP A 54 21.13 12.53 -16.48
C ASP A 54 20.47 12.85 -15.12
N GLU A 55 20.37 14.14 -14.80
CA GLU A 55 19.75 14.62 -13.57
C GLU A 55 18.25 14.32 -13.52
N ALA A 56 17.55 14.36 -14.67
CA ALA A 56 16.13 14.05 -14.73
C ALA A 56 15.84 12.59 -14.31
N LEU A 57 16.77 11.66 -14.61
CA LEU A 57 16.65 10.27 -14.14
C LEU A 57 16.81 10.17 -12.62
N ARG A 58 17.65 11.00 -12.00
CA ARG A 58 17.82 11.02 -10.54
C ARG A 58 16.57 11.51 -9.85
N ASP A 59 15.97 12.59 -10.35
CA ASP A 59 14.74 13.15 -9.81
C ASP A 59 13.57 12.16 -9.96
N TYR A 60 13.46 11.52 -11.13
CA TYR A 60 12.44 10.50 -11.37
C TYR A 60 12.59 9.28 -10.45
N ILE A 61 13.83 8.82 -10.19
CA ILE A 61 14.07 7.73 -9.24
C ILE A 61 13.59 8.13 -7.84
N ALA A 62 13.91 9.35 -7.39
CA ALA A 62 13.48 9.83 -6.08
C ALA A 62 11.95 9.94 -5.97
N GLU A 63 11.29 10.42 -7.03
CA GLU A 63 9.82 10.46 -7.09
C GLU A 63 9.21 9.06 -6.99
N MET A 64 9.72 8.10 -7.75
CA MET A 64 9.19 6.73 -7.74
C MET A 64 9.47 6.01 -6.40
N ASP A 65 10.63 6.24 -5.78
CA ASP A 65 10.92 5.70 -4.44
C ASP A 65 9.96 6.27 -3.38
N ASN A 66 9.63 7.57 -3.46
CA ASN A 66 8.66 8.21 -2.57
C ASN A 66 7.25 7.66 -2.80
N LEU A 67 6.79 7.57 -4.05
CA LEU A 67 5.49 6.97 -4.38
C LEU A 67 5.40 5.53 -3.90
N ARG A 68 6.47 4.74 -4.07
CA ARG A 68 6.52 3.38 -3.54
C ARG A 68 6.33 3.36 -2.02
N ALA A 69 7.02 4.24 -1.29
CA ALA A 69 6.89 4.32 0.17
C ALA A 69 5.47 4.73 0.59
N ASP A 70 4.87 5.71 -0.10
CA ASP A 70 3.49 6.13 0.14
C ASP A 70 2.49 5.01 -0.14
N PHE A 71 2.63 4.31 -1.27
CA PHE A 71 1.76 3.18 -1.59
C PHE A 71 1.88 2.04 -0.58
N LEU A 72 3.09 1.74 -0.09
CA LEU A 72 3.26 0.73 0.97
C LEU A 72 2.54 1.17 2.26
N ARG A 73 2.68 2.44 2.67
CA ARG A 73 1.94 2.97 3.82
C ARG A 73 0.42 2.87 3.61
N LEU A 74 -0.06 3.16 2.40
CA LEU A 74 -1.49 3.09 2.06
C LEU A 74 -2.06 1.66 2.15
N VAL A 75 -1.25 0.61 2.05
CA VAL A 75 -1.71 -0.77 2.28
C VAL A 75 -2.23 -0.93 3.71
N ASP A 76 -1.48 -0.42 4.70
CA ASP A 76 -1.88 -0.50 6.10
C ASP A 76 -2.97 0.52 6.44
N ASP A 77 -2.86 1.75 5.92
CA ASP A 77 -3.78 2.84 6.22
C ASP A 77 -5.21 2.56 5.71
N ASP A 78 -5.36 1.93 4.54
CA ASP A 78 -6.67 1.52 4.00
C ASP A 78 -7.37 0.54 4.95
N SER A 79 -6.63 -0.48 5.41
CA SER A 79 -7.15 -1.47 6.35
C SER A 79 -7.49 -0.85 7.71
N ALA A 80 -6.64 0.06 8.23
CA ALA A 80 -6.89 0.76 9.48
C ALA A 80 -8.12 1.69 9.39
N ALA A 81 -8.27 2.41 8.27
CA ALA A 81 -9.41 3.29 8.03
C ALA A 81 -10.72 2.49 7.95
N TYR A 82 -10.73 1.37 7.22
CA TYR A 82 -11.91 0.51 7.13
C TYR A 82 -12.27 -0.10 8.49
N ALA A 83 -11.30 -0.57 9.26
CA ALA A 83 -11.54 -1.09 10.61
C ALA A 83 -12.22 -0.03 11.50
N GLY A 84 -11.79 1.24 11.44
CA GLY A 84 -12.43 2.34 12.15
C GLY A 84 -13.90 2.56 11.74
N VAL A 85 -14.20 2.48 10.44
CA VAL A 85 -15.58 2.56 9.94
C VAL A 85 -16.42 1.36 10.41
N ALA A 86 -15.86 0.15 10.34
CA ALA A 86 -16.54 -1.07 10.76
C ALA A 86 -16.89 -1.04 12.26
N GLU A 87 -15.97 -0.56 13.11
CA GLU A 87 -16.25 -0.35 14.54
C GLU A 87 -17.33 0.71 14.76
N ALA A 88 -17.27 1.84 14.04
CA ALA A 88 -18.30 2.86 14.13
C ALA A 88 -19.69 2.35 13.69
N MET A 89 -19.76 1.47 12.69
CA MET A 89 -21.02 0.86 12.24
C MET A 89 -21.64 -0.11 13.25
N LYS A 90 -20.85 -0.65 14.19
CA LYS A 90 -21.36 -1.51 15.28
C LYS A 90 -22.01 -0.71 16.39
N LEU A 91 -21.76 0.59 16.46
CA LEU A 91 -22.37 1.45 17.48
C LEU A 91 -23.90 1.51 17.28
N PRO A 92 -24.68 1.61 18.37
CA PRO A 92 -26.12 1.78 18.28
C PRO A 92 -26.46 2.97 17.37
N ARG A 93 -27.32 2.74 16.37
CA ARG A 93 -27.83 3.82 15.49
C ARG A 93 -28.63 4.86 16.28
N ASN A 94 -29.24 4.42 17.37
CA ASN A 94 -29.92 5.25 18.35
C ASN A 94 -29.12 5.14 19.65
N THR A 95 -28.17 6.03 19.86
CA THR A 95 -27.92 6.57 21.19
C THR A 95 -29.10 7.46 21.53
N ASP A 96 -29.61 7.48 22.78
CA ASP A 96 -30.81 8.24 23.16
C ASP A 96 -31.08 9.48 22.29
N ALA A 97 -32.11 9.47 21.46
CA ALA A 97 -32.79 8.26 20.91
C ALA A 97 -33.37 8.55 19.53
#